data_AF-A0AAV1KV48-F1
#
_entry.id   AF-A0AAV1KV48-F1
#
_cell.length_a   1.000
_cell.length_b   1.000
_cell.length_c   1.000
_cell.angle_alpha   90.00
_cell.angle_beta   90.00
_cell.angle_gamma   90.00
#
_symmetry.space_group_name_H-M   'P 1'
#
loop_
_entity.id
_entity.type
_entity.pdbx_description
1 polymer ?
#
loop_
_entity_poly.entity_id
_entity_poly.type
_entity_poly.pdbx_seq_one_letter_code
_entity_poly.pdbx_strand_id
1 'polypeptide(L)'
;MDDRRLPKAVFYSEMAEGKRKHGGQHLRYKDVFKRHLNACTIDPACWEELAAERSSWRSIIFKSVKSFEESRLKILDAKRQLRKERARPSYTYTYNSAGQLYCHACQRAFKTKFGLASHIRAHDRKIS
;
A
#
# COMPACT_ATOMS: atom_id res chain seq x y z
N MET A 1 22.80 2.80 -23.14
CA MET A 1 23.52 2.06 -22.07
C MET A 1 24.16 0.79 -22.66
N ASP A 2 25.42 0.47 -22.32
CA ASP A 2 26.13 -0.75 -22.82
C ASP A 2 25.45 -2.06 -22.38
N ASP A 3 25.42 -3.06 -23.26
CA ASP A 3 24.68 -4.33 -23.08
C ASP A 3 25.27 -5.22 -22.00
N ARG A 4 26.57 -5.05 -21.71
CA ARG A 4 27.26 -5.81 -20.66
C ARG A 4 26.92 -5.31 -19.26
N ARG A 5 26.23 -4.16 -19.14
CA ARG A 5 25.85 -3.63 -17.83
C ARG A 5 24.73 -4.48 -17.22
N LEU A 6 24.97 -4.97 -16.00
CA LEU A 6 24.05 -5.82 -15.24
C LEU A 6 22.58 -5.36 -15.25
N PRO A 7 22.23 -4.07 -15.05
CA PRO A 7 20.83 -3.66 -15.08
C PRO A 7 20.15 -3.91 -16.43
N LYS A 8 20.86 -3.70 -17.54
CA LYS A 8 20.34 -3.95 -18.89
C LYS A 8 20.23 -5.47 -19.14
N ALA A 9 21.27 -6.22 -18.82
CA ALA A 9 21.29 -7.68 -18.95
C ALA A 9 20.18 -8.37 -18.13
N VAL A 10 19.96 -7.96 -16.88
CA VAL A 10 18.90 -8.51 -16.01
C VAL A 10 17.50 -8.07 -16.45
N PHE A 11 17.37 -6.88 -17.04
CA PHE A 11 16.07 -6.37 -17.51
C PHE A 11 15.60 -7.08 -18.78
N TYR A 12 16.53 -7.41 -19.67
CA TYR A 12 16.26 -8.12 -20.92
C TYR A 12 16.46 -9.63 -20.82
N SER A 13 16.80 -10.17 -19.65
CA SER A 13 16.93 -11.61 -19.49
C SER A 13 15.57 -12.29 -19.67
N GLU A 14 15.56 -13.28 -20.55
CA GLU A 14 14.44 -14.20 -20.70
C GLU A 14 14.76 -15.51 -19.98
N MET A 15 13.71 -16.19 -19.53
CA MET A 15 13.87 -17.47 -18.86
C MET A 15 14.12 -18.53 -19.93
N ALA A 16 15.28 -19.17 -19.90
CA ALA A 16 15.71 -20.12 -20.93
C ALA A 16 14.82 -21.37 -21.00
N GLU A 17 14.33 -21.87 -19.85
CA GLU A 17 13.51 -23.08 -19.79
C GLU A 17 12.38 -22.98 -18.76
N GLY A 18 11.28 -23.68 -19.03
CA GLY A 18 10.13 -23.83 -18.12
C GLY A 18 8.85 -23.08 -18.55
N LYS A 19 7.70 -23.73 -18.39
CA LYS A 19 6.37 -23.09 -18.55
C LYS A 19 5.94 -22.46 -17.24
N ARG A 20 5.45 -21.23 -17.33
CA ARG A 20 4.96 -20.51 -16.15
C ARG A 20 3.56 -20.99 -15.76
N LYS A 21 3.31 -21.10 -14.46
CA LYS A 21 1.97 -21.42 -13.93
C LYS A 21 0.99 -20.27 -14.21
N HIS A 22 -0.24 -20.63 -14.56
CA HIS A 22 -1.34 -19.70 -14.80
C HIS A 22 -1.96 -19.27 -13.46
N GLY A 23 -2.12 -17.96 -13.23
CA GLY A 23 -2.70 -17.38 -12.01
C GLY A 23 -1.67 -16.94 -10.95
N GLY A 24 -1.80 -15.70 -10.48
CA GLY A 24 -1.02 -15.18 -9.32
C GLY A 24 0.48 -15.01 -9.56
N GLN A 25 0.92 -14.77 -10.79
CA GLN A 25 2.34 -14.66 -11.11
C GLN A 25 2.98 -13.43 -10.43
N HIS A 26 4.09 -13.65 -9.73
CA HIS A 26 4.92 -12.55 -9.23
C HIS A 26 5.40 -11.68 -10.40
N LEU A 27 5.37 -10.36 -10.20
CA LEU A 27 5.83 -9.39 -11.19
C LEU A 27 7.30 -9.66 -11.52
N ARG A 28 7.66 -9.59 -12.80
CA ARG A 28 9.06 -9.71 -13.21
C ARG A 28 9.86 -8.54 -12.64
N TYR A 29 11.17 -8.73 -12.50
CA TYR A 29 12.07 -7.62 -12.17
C TYR A 29 11.86 -6.41 -13.09
N LYS A 30 11.71 -6.66 -14.41
CA LYS A 30 11.34 -5.65 -15.41
C LYS A 30 10.05 -4.90 -15.08
N ASP A 31 8.99 -5.62 -14.68
CA ASP A 31 7.70 -5.02 -14.36
C ASP A 31 7.79 -4.17 -13.07
N VAL A 32 8.55 -4.63 -12.08
CA VAL A 32 8.85 -3.88 -10.84
C VAL A 32 9.64 -2.61 -11.16
N PHE A 33 10.67 -2.73 -11.99
CA PHE A 33 11.53 -1.60 -12.38
C PHE A 33 10.74 -0.53 -13.15
N LYS A 34 9.93 -0.91 -14.15
CA LYS A 34 9.06 0.03 -14.88
C LYS A 34 8.12 0.79 -13.96
N ARG A 35 7.53 0.10 -12.98
CA ARG A 35 6.66 0.73 -11.97
C ARG A 35 7.42 1.72 -11.09
N HIS A 36 8.66 1.43 -10.72
CA HIS A 36 9.49 2.38 -9.97
C HIS A 36 9.87 3.60 -10.80
N LEU A 37 10.21 3.42 -12.07
CA LEU A 37 10.47 4.54 -12.99
C LEU A 37 9.24 5.45 -13.14
N ASN A 38 8.06 4.87 -13.36
CA ASN A 38 6.80 5.62 -13.42
C ASN A 38 6.54 6.40 -12.13
N ALA A 39 6.76 5.77 -10.97
CA ALA A 39 6.60 6.42 -9.67
C ALA A 39 7.59 7.59 -9.48
N CYS A 40 8.77 7.50 -10.10
CA CYS A 40 9.79 8.54 -10.13
C CYS A 40 9.63 9.53 -11.31
N THR A 41 8.48 9.52 -11.99
CA THR A 41 8.19 10.35 -13.18
C THR A 41 9.23 10.22 -14.29
N ILE A 42 9.87 9.05 -14.42
CA ILE A 42 10.79 8.71 -15.50
C ILE A 42 10.05 7.80 -16.48
N ASP A 43 10.02 8.20 -17.76
CA ASP A 43 9.39 7.39 -18.79
C ASP A 43 10.21 6.10 -19.04
N PRO A 44 9.59 4.91 -18.87
CA PRO A 44 10.25 3.64 -19.14
C PRO A 44 10.58 3.37 -20.62
N ALA A 45 10.19 4.23 -21.56
CA ALA A 45 10.63 4.13 -22.95
C ALA A 45 12.00 4.80 -23.18
N CYS A 46 12.30 5.92 -22.51
CA CYS A 46 13.51 6.71 -22.74
C CYS A 46 14.65 6.47 -21.71
N TRP A 47 14.43 5.62 -20.70
CA TRP A 47 15.40 5.42 -19.62
C TRP A 47 16.79 4.95 -20.08
N GLU A 48 16.92 4.23 -21.20
CA GLU A 48 18.21 3.77 -21.72
C GLU A 48 19.09 4.89 -22.27
N GLU A 49 18.45 5.87 -22.90
CA GLU A 49 19.06 7.09 -23.43
C GLU A 49 19.51 7.95 -22.25
N LEU A 50 18.63 8.14 -21.26
CA LEU A 50 18.95 8.84 -20.02
C LEU A 50 20.07 8.15 -19.23
N ALA A 51 20.18 6.82 -19.31
CA ALA A 51 21.21 6.02 -18.64
C ALA A 51 22.50 5.85 -19.45
N ALA A 52 22.59 6.43 -20.65
CA ALA A 52 23.80 6.39 -21.47
C ALA A 52 24.96 7.09 -20.75
N GLU A 53 24.73 8.30 -20.26
CA GLU A 53 25.67 9.06 -19.44
C GLU A 53 25.47 8.76 -17.94
N ARG A 54 26.46 8.14 -17.31
CA ARG A 54 26.34 7.64 -15.92
C ARG A 54 26.16 8.77 -14.89
N SER A 55 26.85 9.88 -15.07
CA SER A 55 26.79 11.08 -14.21
C SER A 55 25.39 11.68 -14.22
N SER A 56 24.87 11.98 -15.41
CA SER A 56 23.52 12.51 -15.60
C SER A 56 22.46 11.58 -15.03
N TRP A 57 22.53 10.29 -15.33
CA TRP A 57 21.61 9.29 -14.79
C TRP A 57 21.55 9.27 -13.25
N ARG A 58 22.71 9.30 -12.58
CA ARG A 58 22.77 9.33 -11.11
C ARG A 58 22.10 10.58 -10.54
N SER A 59 22.32 11.74 -11.17
CA SER A 59 21.72 13.00 -10.77
C SER A 59 20.20 12.99 -10.94
N ILE A 60 19.71 12.52 -12.08
CA ILE A 60 18.27 12.38 -12.37
C ILE A 60 17.61 11.46 -11.35
N ILE A 61 18.14 10.24 -11.18
CA ILE A 61 17.58 9.26 -10.24
C ILE A 61 17.56 9.80 -8.82
N PHE A 62 18.63 10.44 -8.36
CA PHE A 62 18.67 11.01 -7.02
C PHE A 62 17.56 12.06 -6.82
N LYS A 63 17.41 13.00 -7.78
CA LYS A 63 16.37 14.03 -7.73
C LYS A 63 14.96 13.42 -7.74
N SER A 64 14.71 12.49 -8.66
CA SER A 64 13.41 11.84 -8.82
C SER A 64 13.02 10.97 -7.63
N VAL A 65 13.97 10.22 -7.06
CA VAL A 65 13.71 9.40 -5.86
C VAL A 65 13.45 10.30 -4.65
N LYS A 66 14.19 11.39 -4.52
CA LYS A 66 13.98 12.37 -3.44
C LYS A 66 12.57 12.98 -3.52
N SER A 67 12.14 13.45 -4.70
CA SER A 67 10.80 14.04 -4.87
C SER A 67 9.67 13.02 -4.66
N PHE A 68 9.88 11.78 -5.10
CA PHE A 68 8.96 10.68 -4.84
C PHE A 68 8.81 10.43 -3.33
N GLU A 69 9.92 10.35 -2.60
CA GLU A 69 9.91 10.05 -1.17
C GLU A 69 9.29 11.18 -0.34
N GLU A 70 9.58 12.44 -0.69
CA GLU A 70 8.92 13.61 -0.10
C GLU A 70 7.39 13.56 -0.31
N SER A 71 6.94 13.23 -1.52
CA SER A 71 5.52 13.10 -1.83
C SER A 71 4.87 11.94 -1.07
N ARG A 72 5.57 10.79 -0.99
CA ARG A 72 5.13 9.61 -0.23
C ARG A 72 4.94 9.93 1.25
N LEU A 73 5.89 10.64 1.85
CA LEU A 73 5.82 11.07 3.25
C LEU A 73 4.65 12.04 3.49
N LYS A 74 4.47 13.04 2.63
CA LYS A 74 3.32 13.98 2.71
C LYS A 74 1.98 13.24 2.70
N ILE A 75 1.81 12.26 1.82
CA ILE A 75 0.58 11.45 1.75
C ILE A 75 0.40 10.64 3.05
N LEU A 76 1.47 10.06 3.59
CA LEU A 76 1.42 9.30 4.83
C LEU A 76 1.06 10.18 6.03
N ASP A 77 1.62 11.39 6.10
CA ASP A 77 1.33 12.34 7.17
C ASP A 77 -0.10 12.88 7.07
N ALA A 78 -0.59 13.19 5.87
CA ALA A 78 -1.99 13.55 5.65
C ALA A 78 -2.93 12.43 6.12
N LYS A 79 -2.67 11.18 5.74
CA LYS A 79 -3.44 10.01 6.22
C LYS A 79 -3.35 9.85 7.73
N ARG A 80 -2.21 10.15 8.34
CA ARG A 80 -2.03 10.11 9.80
C ARG A 80 -2.85 11.21 10.47
N GLN A 81 -2.87 12.43 9.94
CA GLN A 81 -3.67 13.53 10.48
C GLN A 81 -5.17 13.24 10.39
N LEU A 82 -5.65 12.76 9.24
CA LEU A 82 -7.05 12.34 9.08
C LEU A 82 -7.48 11.28 10.11
N ARG A 83 -6.58 10.41 10.55
CA ARG A 83 -6.87 9.43 11.63
C ARG A 83 -6.90 10.06 13.02
N LYS A 84 -6.11 11.11 13.26
CA LYS A 84 -6.09 11.85 14.54
C LYS A 84 -7.32 12.75 14.69
N GLU A 85 -7.70 13.42 13.60
CA GLU A 85 -8.87 14.31 13.53
C GLU A 85 -10.18 13.55 13.48
N ARG A 86 -10.18 12.29 13.01
CA ARG A 86 -11.36 11.44 13.01
C ARG A 86 -11.95 11.39 14.41
N ALA A 87 -13.19 11.84 14.53
CA ALA A 87 -13.94 11.81 15.78
C ALA A 87 -13.87 10.40 16.39
N ARG A 88 -13.57 10.35 17.69
CA ARG A 88 -13.59 9.08 18.42
C ARG A 88 -15.03 8.55 18.37
N PRO A 89 -15.24 7.27 18.00
CA PRO A 89 -16.58 6.71 18.04
C PRO A 89 -17.15 6.83 19.45
N SER A 90 -18.25 7.57 19.60
CA SER A 90 -19.05 7.51 20.81
C SER A 90 -19.88 6.24 20.76
N TYR A 91 -19.86 5.46 21.84
CA TYR A 91 -20.68 4.27 21.97
C TYR A 91 -21.78 4.54 23.01
N THR A 92 -22.98 4.02 22.77
CA THR A 92 -24.01 3.94 23.80
C THR A 92 -23.93 2.55 24.42
N TYR A 93 -23.53 2.47 25.69
CA TYR A 93 -23.49 1.21 26.41
C TYR A 93 -24.81 0.91 27.06
N THR A 94 -25.21 -0.36 26.98
CA THR A 94 -26.48 -0.81 27.51
C THR A 94 -26.29 -2.05 28.35
N TYR A 95 -27.07 -2.10 29.43
CA TYR A 95 -26.93 -3.05 30.51
C TYR A 95 -28.27 -3.74 30.74
N ASN A 96 -28.24 -5.04 30.95
CA ASN A 96 -29.44 -5.79 31.35
C ASN A 96 -29.72 -5.59 32.85
N SER A 97 -30.83 -6.16 33.33
CA SER A 97 -31.21 -6.12 34.75
C SER A 97 -30.16 -6.76 35.68
N ALA A 98 -29.32 -7.66 35.17
CA ALA A 98 -28.20 -8.27 35.90
C ALA A 98 -26.90 -7.44 35.85
N GLY A 99 -26.92 -6.23 35.27
CA GLY A 99 -25.76 -5.34 35.17
C GLY A 99 -24.72 -5.75 34.12
N GLN A 100 -25.03 -6.69 33.22
CA GLN A 100 -24.14 -7.14 32.16
C GLN A 100 -24.35 -6.32 30.89
N LEU A 101 -23.25 -6.01 30.19
CA LEU A 101 -23.29 -5.36 28.88
C LEU A 101 -23.93 -6.30 27.87
N TYR A 102 -24.87 -5.82 27.07
CA TYR A 102 -25.53 -6.64 26.05
C TYR A 102 -25.91 -5.84 24.81
N CYS A 103 -26.22 -6.54 23.72
CA CYS A 103 -26.72 -5.92 22.48
C CYS A 103 -28.24 -6.11 22.36
N HIS A 104 -29.01 -5.04 22.17
CA HIS A 104 -30.48 -5.14 22.02
C HIS A 104 -30.92 -5.89 20.77
N ALA A 105 -30.16 -5.80 19.67
CA ALA A 105 -30.56 -6.34 18.38
C ALA A 105 -30.46 -7.87 18.34
N CYS A 106 -29.47 -8.46 19.02
CA CYS A 106 -29.25 -9.91 19.03
C CYS A 106 -29.20 -10.54 20.43
N GLN A 107 -29.43 -9.75 21.48
CA GLN A 107 -29.45 -10.15 22.90
C GLN A 107 -28.17 -10.83 23.41
N ARG A 108 -27.04 -10.66 22.69
CA ARG A 108 -25.75 -11.22 23.10
C ARG A 108 -25.14 -10.40 24.23
N ALA A 109 -24.69 -11.08 25.28
CA ALA A 109 -23.97 -10.49 26.40
C ALA A 109 -22.45 -10.39 26.15
N PHE A 110 -21.82 -9.38 26.75
CA PHE A 110 -20.40 -9.07 26.61
C PHE A 110 -19.75 -8.79 27.97
N LYS A 111 -18.51 -9.22 28.14
CA LYS A 111 -17.72 -8.97 29.36
C LYS A 111 -17.05 -7.59 29.37
N THR A 112 -16.84 -6.99 28.19
CA THR A 112 -16.14 -5.72 28.06
C THR A 112 -16.89 -4.74 27.18
N LYS A 113 -16.76 -3.47 27.55
CA LYS A 113 -17.21 -2.29 26.83
C LYS A 113 -16.72 -2.26 25.38
N PHE A 114 -15.43 -2.56 25.16
CA PHE A 114 -14.84 -2.67 23.82
C PHE A 114 -15.46 -3.80 22.99
N GLY A 115 -15.75 -4.95 23.60
CA GLY A 115 -16.39 -6.08 22.94
C GLY A 115 -17.78 -5.72 22.39
N LEU A 116 -18.60 -5.07 23.22
CA LEU A 116 -19.93 -4.58 22.80
C LEU A 116 -19.81 -3.52 21.69
N ALA A 117 -18.93 -2.53 21.84
CA ALA A 117 -18.73 -1.48 20.84
C ALA A 117 -18.25 -2.03 19.49
N SER A 118 -17.34 -3.01 19.48
CA SER A 118 -16.89 -3.66 18.25
C SER A 118 -18.01 -4.44 17.57
N HIS A 119 -18.84 -5.10 18.37
CA HIS A 119 -19.98 -5.87 17.90
C HIS A 119 -21.08 -4.99 17.29
N ILE A 120 -21.45 -3.87 17.94
CA ILE A 120 -22.43 -2.91 17.41
C ILE A 120 -22.00 -2.39 16.03
N ARG A 121 -20.72 -2.03 15.85
CA ARG A 121 -20.19 -1.61 14.53
C ARG A 121 -20.34 -2.68 13.45
N ALA A 122 -20.34 -3.96 13.81
CA ALA A 122 -20.57 -5.04 12.86
C ALA A 122 -22.05 -5.19 12.49
N HIS A 123 -22.97 -4.84 13.39
CA HIS A 123 -24.39 -4.75 13.09
C HIS A 123 -24.70 -3.59 12.15
N ASP A 124 -24.14 -2.40 12.40
CA ASP A 124 -24.37 -1.22 11.55
C ASP A 124 -23.94 -1.47 10.08
N ARG A 125 -22.86 -2.23 9.88
CA ARG A 125 -22.40 -2.64 8.54
C ARG A 125 -23.28 -3.66 7.82
N LYS A 126 -24.18 -4.35 8.53
CA LYS A 126 -25.11 -5.34 7.95
C LYS A 126 -26.48 -4.74 7.62
N ILE A 127 -26.78 -3.57 8.20
CA ILE A 127 -28.06 -2.88 8.03
C ILE A 127 -27.96 -1.82 6.90
N SER A 128 -26.74 -1.33 6.61
CA SER A 128 -26.43 -0.55 5.41
C SER A 128 -26.13 -1.43 4.20
#